data_AF-A0A940B141-F1
#
_entry.id   AF-A0A940B141-F1
#
_cell.length_a   1.000
_cell.length_b   1.000
_cell.length_c   1.000
_cell.angle_alpha   90.00
_cell.angle_beta   90.00
_cell.angle_gamma   90.00
#
_symmetry.space_group_name_H-M   'P 1'
#
loop_
_entity.id
_entity.type
_entity.pdbx_description
1 polymer ?
#
loop_
_entity_poly.entity_id
_entity_poly.type
_entity_poly.pdbx_seq_one_letter_code
_entity_poly.pdbx_strand_id
1 'polypeptide(L)'
;TNVVLNIDLNSHSRRILQKYERYRFKQDAALPMISNQKMNKNLHELCKLAGFNQPTRVISYQGCQRIDEIKPKYEVIGTHTGRRSFICNAISMGIPPQVVMKWTGHSDYKAMKPYIDVCDEIKAEAMKKFDD
;
A
#
# COMPACT_ATOMS: atom_id res chain seq x y z
N THR A 1 -2.42 -17.27 13.31
CA THR A 1 -2.78 -18.28 12.30
C THR A 1 -1.76 -18.18 11.18
N ASN A 2 -0.81 -19.12 11.08
CA ASN A 2 0.17 -19.14 9.98
C ASN A 2 -0.50 -19.75 8.74
N VAL A 3 -1.37 -18.99 8.09
CA VAL A 3 -1.97 -19.38 6.82
C VAL A 3 -0.95 -19.08 5.73
N VAL A 4 -0.48 -20.13 5.05
CA VAL A 4 0.39 -19.97 3.87
C VAL A 4 -0.41 -19.27 2.78
N LEU A 5 0.08 -18.12 2.33
CA LEU A 5 -0.55 -17.29 1.32
C LEU A 5 0.22 -17.44 0.01
N ASN A 6 -0.44 -18.00 -1.01
CA ASN A 6 0.15 -18.08 -2.35
C ASN A 6 -0.22 -16.79 -3.11
N ILE A 7 0.81 -16.05 -3.54
CA ILE A 7 0.65 -14.78 -4.27
C ILE A 7 1.23 -14.96 -5.67
N ASP A 8 0.39 -14.80 -6.68
CA ASP A 8 0.82 -14.77 -8.07
C ASP A 8 1.59 -13.48 -8.35
N LEU A 9 2.76 -13.62 -8.95
CA LEU A 9 3.58 -12.47 -9.36
C LEU A 9 3.17 -12.02 -10.76
N ASN A 10 3.09 -10.72 -10.99
CA ASN A 10 2.97 -10.14 -12.32
C ASN A 10 4.36 -9.96 -12.98
N SER A 11 4.39 -9.53 -14.24
CA SER A 11 5.63 -9.28 -14.98
C SER A 11 6.53 -8.24 -14.30
N HIS A 12 5.97 -7.20 -13.69
CA HIS A 12 6.72 -6.16 -12.99
C HIS A 12 7.42 -6.72 -11.74
N SER A 13 6.71 -7.45 -10.90
CA SER A 13 7.25 -8.08 -9.69
C SER A 13 8.32 -9.10 -10.04
N ARG A 14 8.10 -9.94 -11.07
CA ARG A 14 9.11 -10.88 -11.57
C ARG A 14 10.38 -10.16 -12.02
N ARG A 15 10.25 -9.06 -12.76
CA ARG A 15 11.40 -8.26 -13.22
C ARG A 15 12.19 -7.65 -12.06
N ILE A 16 11.54 -7.30 -10.95
CA ILE A 16 12.25 -6.85 -9.75
C ILE A 16 13.07 -8.00 -9.18
N LEU A 17 12.48 -9.17 -8.98
CA LEU A 17 13.20 -10.35 -8.46
C LEU A 17 14.37 -10.77 -9.36
N GLN A 18 14.21 -10.69 -10.69
CA GLN A 18 15.26 -10.98 -11.66
C GLN A 18 16.54 -10.15 -11.42
N LYS A 19 16.41 -8.87 -11.03
CA LYS A 19 17.57 -8.02 -10.70
C LYS A 19 18.39 -8.56 -9.52
N TYR A 20 17.76 -9.37 -8.66
CA TYR A 20 18.36 -9.92 -7.45
C TYR A 20 18.81 -11.38 -7.59
N GLU A 21 18.59 -12.06 -8.72
CA GLU A 21 18.86 -13.50 -8.92
C GLU A 21 20.31 -13.93 -8.60
N ARG A 22 21.27 -13.05 -8.92
CA ARG A 22 22.71 -13.30 -8.68
C ARG A 22 23.15 -13.10 -7.24
N TYR A 23 22.30 -12.53 -6.39
CA TYR A 23 22.61 -12.28 -4.99
C TYR A 23 22.14 -13.45 -4.13
N ARG A 24 22.81 -13.67 -3.00
CA ARG A 24 22.42 -14.64 -1.98
C ARG A 24 22.19 -13.89 -0.67
N PHE A 25 20.98 -13.97 -0.14
CA PHE A 25 20.60 -13.32 1.09
C PHE A 25 20.51 -14.33 2.25
N LYS A 26 20.43 -13.80 3.47
CA LYS A 26 20.26 -14.63 4.67
C LYS A 26 18.95 -15.42 4.55
N GLN A 27 18.96 -16.64 5.09
CA GLN A 27 17.79 -17.52 5.16
C GLN A 27 17.18 -17.86 3.78
N ASP A 28 18.00 -17.86 2.73
CA ASP A 28 17.56 -18.12 1.34
C ASP A 28 16.41 -17.18 0.87
N ALA A 29 16.35 -15.98 1.45
CA ALA A 29 15.34 -15.00 1.10
C ALA A 29 15.56 -14.49 -0.34
N ALA A 30 14.46 -14.27 -1.07
CA ALA A 30 14.52 -13.73 -2.44
C ALA A 30 14.94 -12.25 -2.50
N LEU A 31 14.81 -11.52 -1.39
CA LEU A 31 15.10 -10.09 -1.26
C LEU A 31 15.78 -9.81 0.08
N PRO A 32 16.53 -8.70 0.21
CA PRO A 32 17.14 -8.32 1.47
C PRO A 32 16.09 -8.05 2.55
N MET A 33 16.16 -8.79 3.66
CA MET A 33 15.28 -8.60 4.81
C MET A 33 15.84 -7.53 5.75
N ILE A 34 15.14 -6.40 5.84
CA ILE A 34 15.44 -5.32 6.78
C ILE A 34 14.24 -5.09 7.71
N SER A 35 14.46 -4.42 8.84
CA SER A 35 13.37 -4.10 9.75
C SER A 35 12.36 -3.15 9.11
N ASN A 36 11.08 -3.24 9.51
CA ASN A 36 10.03 -2.34 9.03
C ASN A 36 10.37 -0.86 9.26
N GLN A 37 11.05 -0.53 10.35
CA GLN A 37 11.52 0.82 10.62
C GLN A 37 12.53 1.30 9.57
N LYS A 38 13.51 0.45 9.20
CA LYS A 38 14.48 0.78 8.14
C LYS A 38 13.80 0.85 6.77
N MET A 39 12.87 -0.06 6.48
CA MET A 39 12.09 -0.02 5.25
C MET A 39 11.31 1.30 5.10
N ASN A 40 10.61 1.74 6.15
CA ASN A 40 9.87 3.00 6.11
C ASN A 40 10.80 4.21 5.96
N LYS A 41 11.98 4.22 6.61
CA LYS A 41 12.98 5.28 6.39
C LYS A 41 13.41 5.36 4.92
N ASN A 42 13.72 4.23 4.30
CA ASN A 42 14.08 4.16 2.89
C ASN A 42 12.91 4.59 1.98
N LEU A 43 11.67 4.22 2.33
CA LEU A 43 10.48 4.66 1.60
C LEU A 43 10.30 6.18 1.68
N HIS A 44 10.50 6.80 2.84
CA HIS A 44 10.40 8.25 2.98
C HIS A 44 11.42 8.96 2.09
N GLU A 45 12.66 8.50 2.06
CA GLU A 45 13.70 9.05 1.20
C GLU A 45 13.36 8.87 -0.29
N LEU A 46 12.94 7.68 -0.69
CA LEU A 46 12.53 7.39 -2.08
C LEU A 46 11.34 8.26 -2.50
N CYS A 47 10.32 8.39 -1.65
CA CYS A 47 9.16 9.24 -1.93
C CYS A 47 9.52 10.72 -1.96
N LYS A 48 10.48 11.17 -1.15
CA LYS A 48 11.00 12.55 -1.20
C LYS A 48 11.68 12.81 -2.55
N LEU A 49 12.55 11.90 -2.99
CA LEU A 49 13.21 11.98 -4.30
C LEU A 49 12.22 11.93 -5.47
N ALA A 50 11.14 11.15 -5.33
CA ALA A 50 10.05 11.09 -6.30
C ALA A 50 9.09 12.29 -6.24
N GLY A 51 9.33 13.28 -5.38
CA GLY A 51 8.58 14.54 -5.36
C GLY A 51 7.26 14.51 -4.59
N PHE A 52 7.04 13.54 -3.70
CA PHE A 52 5.84 13.45 -2.86
C PHE A 52 5.85 14.47 -1.70
N ASN A 53 5.87 15.77 -2.02
CA ASN A 53 6.03 16.86 -1.05
C ASN A 53 4.72 17.52 -0.61
N GLN A 54 3.56 17.01 -1.07
CA GLN A 54 2.25 17.58 -0.75
C GLN A 54 2.04 17.67 0.78
N PRO A 55 1.67 18.84 1.33
CA PRO A 55 1.35 18.96 2.75
C PRO A 55 0.12 18.12 3.07
N THR A 56 0.24 17.26 4.08
CA THR A 56 -0.78 16.30 4.51
C THR A 56 -1.02 16.46 5.99
N ARG A 57 -2.29 16.61 6.39
CA ARG A 57 -2.69 16.67 7.79
C ARG A 57 -2.65 15.27 8.40
N VAL A 58 -1.93 15.13 9.50
CA VAL A 58 -1.78 13.88 10.26
C VAL A 58 -2.38 14.09 11.63
N ILE A 59 -3.39 13.29 11.94
CA ILE A 59 -4.01 13.26 13.26
C ILE A 59 -3.49 12.03 13.99
N SER A 60 -2.87 12.24 15.14
CA SER A 60 -2.43 11.18 16.03
C SER A 60 -2.94 11.43 17.44
N TYR A 61 -2.96 10.38 18.28
CA TYR A 61 -3.37 10.46 19.66
C TYR A 61 -2.22 10.00 20.55
N GLN A 62 -1.82 10.84 21.51
CA GLN A 62 -0.85 10.48 22.54
C GLN A 62 -1.56 10.62 23.91
N GLY A 63 -1.85 9.49 24.54
CA GLY A 63 -2.75 9.45 25.69
C GLY A 63 -4.15 9.97 25.32
N CYS A 64 -4.66 10.92 26.09
CA CYS A 64 -5.95 11.58 25.83
C CYS A 64 -5.83 12.82 24.92
N GLN A 65 -4.62 13.18 24.47
CA GLN A 65 -4.40 14.38 23.67
C GLN A 65 -4.40 14.05 22.18
N ARG A 66 -5.26 14.76 21.44
CA ARG A 66 -5.26 14.77 19.98
C ARG A 66 -4.17 15.72 19.49
N ILE A 67 -3.24 15.19 18.71
CA ILE A 67 -2.14 15.93 18.09
C ILE A 67 -2.43 16.04 16.60
N ASP A 68 -2.35 17.26 16.09
CA ASP A 68 -2.64 17.60 14.72
C ASP A 68 -1.42 18.29 14.10
N GLU A 69 -0.81 17.63 13.13
CA GLU A 69 0.44 18.07 12.51
C GLU A 69 0.29 18.09 11.00
N ILE A 70 0.88 19.09 10.34
CA ILE A 70 1.02 19.11 8.90
C ILE A 70 2.41 18.56 8.57
N LYS A 71 2.46 17.45 7.84
CA LYS A 71 3.70 16.82 7.38
C LYS A 71 3.70 16.69 5.85
N PRO A 72 4.86 16.76 5.19
CA PRO A 72 4.92 16.44 3.78
C PRO A 72 4.59 14.96 3.55
N LYS A 73 3.94 14.66 2.42
CA LYS A 73 3.37 13.34 2.12
C LYS A 73 4.40 12.21 2.20
N TYR A 74 5.66 12.46 1.83
CA TYR A 74 6.72 11.46 1.92
C TYR A 74 6.99 10.96 3.36
N GLU A 75 6.72 11.76 4.40
CA GLU A 75 6.96 11.37 5.81
C GLU A 75 5.87 10.45 6.38
N VAL A 76 4.75 10.33 5.67
CA VAL A 76 3.58 9.56 6.12
C VAL A 76 3.36 8.30 5.27
N ILE A 77 4.14 8.12 4.19
CA ILE A 77 4.08 6.94 3.34
C ILE A 77 4.91 5.81 3.96
N GLY A 78 4.25 4.74 4.39
CA GLY A 78 4.90 3.52 4.85
C GLY A 78 4.49 2.28 4.06
N THR A 79 4.99 1.11 4.47
CA THR A 79 4.64 -0.18 3.85
C THR A 79 3.13 -0.45 3.86
N HIS A 80 2.43 -0.09 4.94
CA HIS A 80 0.98 -0.22 5.04
C HIS A 80 0.26 0.67 4.01
N THR A 81 0.76 1.89 3.77
CA THR A 81 0.23 2.79 2.72
C THR A 81 0.32 2.11 1.35
N GLY A 82 1.45 1.46 1.05
CA GLY A 82 1.61 0.69 -0.19
C GLY A 82 0.58 -0.44 -0.34
N ARG A 83 0.30 -1.19 0.73
CA ARG A 83 -0.75 -2.23 0.73
C ARG A 83 -2.14 -1.64 0.51
N ARG A 84 -2.48 -0.52 1.18
CA ARG A 84 -3.78 0.17 0.97
C ARG A 84 -3.93 0.63 -0.47
N SER A 85 -2.90 1.25 -1.04
CA SER A 85 -2.88 1.70 -2.43
C SER A 85 -3.05 0.54 -3.41
N PHE A 86 -2.39 -0.59 -3.18
CA PHE A 86 -2.58 -1.80 -4.00
C PHE A 86 -4.04 -2.28 -3.99
N ILE A 87 -4.67 -2.32 -2.81
CA ILE A 87 -6.07 -2.76 -2.67
C ILE A 87 -7.02 -1.82 -3.40
N CYS A 88 -6.92 -0.51 -3.16
CA CYS A 88 -7.76 0.48 -3.83
C CYS A 88 -7.60 0.38 -5.35
N ASN A 89 -6.36 0.33 -5.85
CA ASN A 89 -6.11 0.26 -7.29
C ASN A 89 -6.69 -1.02 -7.90
N ALA A 90 -6.53 -2.17 -7.25
CA ALA A 90 -7.07 -3.44 -7.74
C ALA A 90 -8.61 -3.39 -7.85
N ILE A 91 -9.30 -2.86 -6.84
CA ILE A 91 -10.76 -2.72 -6.84
C ILE A 91 -11.21 -1.71 -7.90
N SER A 92 -10.52 -0.57 -8.04
CA SER A 92 -10.80 0.42 -9.09
C SER A 92 -10.62 -0.12 -10.50
N MET A 93 -9.70 -1.08 -10.70
CA MET A 93 -9.52 -1.81 -11.96
C MET A 93 -10.62 -2.87 -12.21
N GLY A 94 -11.61 -2.99 -11.32
CA GLY A 94 -12.71 -3.94 -11.45
C GLY A 94 -12.38 -5.36 -10.96
N ILE A 95 -11.25 -5.57 -10.28
CA ILE A 95 -10.92 -6.88 -9.72
C ILE A 95 -11.86 -7.16 -8.54
N PRO A 96 -12.56 -8.32 -8.52
CA PRO A 96 -13.49 -8.64 -7.44
C PRO A 96 -12.81 -8.61 -6.06
N PRO A 97 -13.43 -7.99 -5.03
CA PRO A 97 -12.84 -7.90 -3.70
C PRO A 97 -12.42 -9.25 -3.11
N GLN A 98 -13.14 -10.34 -3.43
CA GLN A 98 -12.80 -11.69 -2.98
C GLN A 98 -11.44 -12.16 -3.49
N VAL A 99 -11.04 -11.77 -4.71
CA VAL A 99 -9.72 -12.08 -5.28
C VAL A 99 -8.64 -11.26 -4.56
N VAL A 100 -8.89 -9.96 -4.37
CA VAL A 100 -7.96 -9.07 -3.67
C VAL A 100 -7.74 -9.50 -2.20
N MET A 101 -8.79 -9.99 -1.53
CA MET A 101 -8.70 -10.57 -0.19
C MET A 101 -7.74 -11.76 -0.14
N LYS A 102 -7.82 -12.66 -1.12
CA LYS A 102 -6.90 -13.81 -1.22
C LYS A 102 -5.45 -13.36 -1.41
N TRP A 103 -5.18 -12.33 -2.19
CA TRP A 103 -3.80 -11.82 -2.35
C TRP A 103 -3.27 -11.06 -1.14
N THR A 104 -4.16 -10.45 -0.36
CA THR A 104 -3.76 -9.64 0.80
C THR A 104 -3.83 -10.42 2.10
N GLY A 105 -4.49 -11.57 2.14
CA GLY A 105 -4.65 -12.37 3.36
C GLY A 105 -5.65 -11.76 4.34
N HIS A 106 -6.65 -11.02 3.84
CA HIS A 106 -7.80 -10.62 4.67
C HIS A 106 -8.79 -11.77 4.74
N SER A 107 -9.10 -12.23 5.96
CA SER A 107 -10.11 -13.26 6.19
C SER A 107 -11.53 -12.70 6.25
N ASP A 108 -11.69 -11.44 6.69
CA ASP A 108 -12.99 -10.80 6.86
C ASP A 108 -13.28 -9.82 5.72
N TYR A 109 -14.44 -10.00 5.08
CA TYR A 109 -14.92 -9.11 4.03
C TYR A 109 -15.18 -7.69 4.56
N LYS A 110 -15.56 -7.55 5.84
CA LYS A 110 -15.77 -6.22 6.46
C LYS A 110 -14.50 -5.38 6.44
N ALA A 111 -13.32 -6.00 6.47
CA ALA A 111 -12.05 -5.29 6.35
C ALA A 111 -11.85 -4.65 4.96
N MET A 112 -12.58 -5.11 3.94
CA MET A 112 -12.51 -4.57 2.58
C MET A 112 -13.41 -3.36 2.36
N LYS A 113 -14.46 -3.21 3.19
CA LYS A 113 -15.48 -2.16 3.02
C LYS A 113 -14.90 -0.75 2.82
N PRO A 114 -13.94 -0.28 3.65
CA PRO A 114 -13.40 1.07 3.47
C PRO A 114 -12.70 1.29 2.12
N TYR A 115 -12.18 0.23 1.48
CA TYR A 115 -11.55 0.34 0.17
C TYR A 115 -12.56 0.32 -0.97
N ILE A 116 -13.65 -0.44 -0.79
CA ILE A 116 -14.76 -0.51 -1.75
C ILE A 116 -15.47 0.86 -1.80
N ASP A 117 -15.82 1.41 -0.63
CA ASP A 117 -16.52 2.69 -0.52
C ASP A 117 -15.73 3.82 -1.22
N VAL A 118 -14.41 3.89 -1.03
CA VAL A 118 -13.54 4.85 -1.72
C VAL A 118 -13.56 4.67 -3.25
N CYS A 119 -13.59 3.43 -3.74
CA CYS A 119 -13.64 3.18 -5.19
C CYS A 119 -14.99 3.60 -5.78
N ASP A 120 -16.08 3.41 -5.04
CA ASP A 120 -17.42 3.79 -5.48
C ASP A 120 -17.59 5.32 -5.49
N GLU A 121 -17.01 6.03 -4.52
CA GLU A 121 -16.90 7.50 -4.54
C GLU A 121 -16.14 7.99 -5.79
N ILE A 122 -14.98 7.40 -6.10
CA ILE A 122 -14.18 7.76 -7.28
C ILE A 122 -14.97 7.51 -8.57
N LYS A 123 -15.71 6.40 -8.67
CA LYS A 123 -16.56 6.11 -9.84
C LYS A 123 -17.69 7.14 -9.98
N ALA A 124 -18.34 7.50 -8.87
CA ALA A 124 -19.41 8.49 -8.88
C ALA A 124 -18.88 9.88 -9.29
N GLU A 125 -17.71 10.29 -8.80
CA GLU A 125 -17.05 11.52 -9.24
C GLU A 125 -16.66 11.49 -10.72
N ALA A 126 -16.18 10.34 -11.22
CA ALA A 126 -15.84 10.20 -12.63
C ALA A 126 -17.08 10.33 -13.54
N MET A 127 -18.25 9.86 -13.09
CA MET A 127 -19.50 10.02 -13.85
C MET A 127 -19.93 11.49 -13.96
N LYS A 128 -19.77 12.27 -12.89
CA LYS A 128 -20.11 13.71 -12.90
C LYS A 128 -19.32 14.51 -13.95
N LYS A 129 -18.13 14.05 -14.35
CA LYS A 129 -17.34 14.71 -15.41
C LYS A 129 -17.96 14.59 -16.80
N PHE A 130 -18.96 13.75 -17.00
CA PHE A 130 -19.72 13.69 -18.25
C PHE A 130 -20.81 14.77 -18.32
N ASP A 131 -21.13 15.43 -17.19
CA ASP A 131 -22.12 16.49 -17.10
C ASP A 131 -21.51 17.90 -17.33
N ASP A 132 -20.19 17.97 -17.52
CA ASP A 132 -19.39 19.18 -17.85
C ASP A 132 -18.88 19.13 -19.30
#